data_AF-A0A7G8QPH7-F1
#
_entry.id   AF-A0A7G8QPH7-F1
#
_cell.length_a   1.000
_cell.length_b   1.000
_cell.length_c   1.000
_cell.angle_alpha   90.00
_cell.angle_beta   90.00
_cell.angle_gamma   90.00
#
_symmetry.space_group_name_H-M   'P 1'
#
loop_
_entity.id
_entity.type
_entity.pdbx_description
1 polymer ?
#
loop_
_entity_poly.entity_id
_entity_poly.type
_entity_poly.pdbx_seq_one_letter_code
_entity_poly.pdbx_strand_id
1 'polypeptide(L)' 'MKKIILGIITIVVVLFLYGVYTAKSQLSNGVSLFQVAVTYQSMNPVSQYGYRWVMRNDSGMLGAVQKMNESYEKLKSE' A
#
# COMPACT_ATOMS: atom_id res chain seq x y z
N MET A 1 -2.45 -14.06 -30.70
CA MET A 1 -2.38 -14.51 -29.29
C MET A 1 -1.14 -14.03 -28.55
N LYS A 2 0.09 -14.34 -28.98
CA LYS A 2 1.35 -13.92 -28.29
C LYS A 2 1.43 -12.41 -27.99
N LYS A 3 1.08 -11.55 -28.96
CA LYS A 3 1.09 -10.07 -28.81
C LYS A 3 0.04 -9.56 -27.79
N ILE A 4 -1.11 -10.23 -27.71
CA ILE A 4 -2.19 -9.86 -26.79
C ILE A 4 -1.80 -10.21 -25.34
N ILE A 5 -1.23 -11.41 -25.15
CA ILE A 5 -0.69 -11.83 -23.84
C ILE A 5 0.38 -10.86 -23.36
N LEU A 6 1.29 -10.46 -24.25
CA LEU A 6 2.33 -9.48 -23.93
C LEU A 6 1.71 -8.14 -23.48
N GLY A 7 0.67 -7.67 -24.18
CA GLY A 7 -0.06 -6.45 -23.80
C GLY A 7 -0.68 -6.53 -22.41
N ILE A 8 -1.32 -7.65 -22.07
CA ILE A 8 -1.92 -7.86 -20.75
C ILE A 8 -0.84 -7.85 -19.66
N ILE A 9 0.29 -8.54 -19.87
CA ILE A 9 1.40 -8.55 -18.92
C ILE A 9 1.92 -7.13 -18.69
N THR A 10 2.12 -6.35 -19.75
CA THR A 10 2.57 -4.96 -19.64
C THR A 10 1.60 -4.12 -18.82
N ILE A 11 0.28 -4.26 -19.03
CA ILE A 11 -0.72 -3.53 -18.25
C ILE A 11 -0.63 -3.92 -16.78
N VAL A 12 -0.53 -5.21 -16.46
CA VAL A 12 -0.41 -5.69 -15.08
C VAL A 12 0.85 -5.14 -14.42
N VAL A 13 1.99 -5.14 -15.12
CA VAL A 13 3.25 -4.59 -14.60
C VAL A 13 3.12 -3.08 -14.33
N VAL A 14 2.53 -2.32 -15.24
CA VAL A 14 2.32 -0.87 -15.07
C VAL A 14 1.43 -0.58 -13.86
N LEU A 15 0.32 -1.32 -13.71
CA LEU A 15 -0.56 -1.17 -12.55
C LEU A 15 0.15 -1.51 -11.24
N PHE A 16 0.96 -2.58 -11.23
CA PHE A 16 1.75 -2.94 -10.05
C PHE A 16 2.74 -1.84 -9.68
N LEU A 17 3.49 -1.33 -10.66
CA LEU A 17 4.48 -0.27 -10.46
C LEU A 17 3.84 1.05 -10.00
N TYR A 18 2.63 1.37 -10.47
CA TYR A 18 1.86 2.52 -9.98
C TYR A 18 1.59 2.45 -8.47
N GLY A 19 1.22 1.26 -7.97
CA GLY A 19 1.04 1.00 -6.54
C GLY A 19 2.32 1.21 -5.75
N VAL A 20 3.43 0.64 -6.24
CA VAL A 20 4.78 0.81 -5.65
C VAL A 20 5.16 2.28 -5.57
N TYR A 21 5.01 3.02 -6.67
CA TYR A 21 5.35 4.43 -6.75
C TYR A 21 4.55 5.27 -5.75
N THR A 22 3.25 5.04 -5.69
CA THR A 22 2.37 5.80 -4.79
C THR A 22 2.71 5.53 -3.32
N ALA A 23 3.00 4.28 -2.96
CA ALA A 23 3.41 3.95 -1.60
C ALA A 23 4.73 4.64 -1.23
N LYS A 24 5.74 4.60 -2.10
CA LYS A 24 7.03 5.28 -1.86
C LYS A 24 6.87 6.79 -1.72
N SER A 25 6.05 7.40 -2.57
CA SER A 25 5.74 8.82 -2.49
C SER A 25 5.09 9.18 -1.14
N GLN A 26 4.12 8.39 -0.69
CA GLN A 26 3.46 8.61 0.60
C GLN A 26 4.38 8.41 1.81
N LEU A 27 5.25 7.41 1.77
CA LEU A 27 6.28 7.22 2.79
C LEU A 27 7.25 8.40 2.84
N SER A 28 7.70 8.90 1.68
CA SER A 28 8.59 10.06 1.59
C SER A 28 7.95 11.36 2.06
N ASN A 29 6.64 11.53 1.83
CA ASN A 29 5.91 12.75 2.20
C ASN A 29 5.37 12.72 3.63
N GLY A 30 5.44 11.58 4.33
CA GLY A 30 4.99 11.45 5.72
C GLY A 30 3.49 11.67 5.92
N VAL A 31 2.66 10.94 5.17
CA VAL A 31 1.18 11.05 5.24
C VAL A 31 0.57 10.32 6.44
N SER A 32 -0.68 10.66 6.79
CA SER A 32 -1.40 10.00 7.89
C SER A 32 -1.85 8.57 7.55
N LEU A 33 -2.01 7.72 8.57
CA LEU A 33 -2.52 6.35 8.41
C LEU A 33 -3.91 6.30 7.76
N PHE A 34 -4.75 7.31 8.02
CA PHE A 34 -6.06 7.42 7.37
C PHE A 34 -5.93 7.67 5.87
N GLN A 35 -5.04 8.58 5.44
CA GLN A 35 -4.76 8.79 4.02
C GLN A 35 -4.22 7.53 3.35
N VAL A 36 -3.37 6.77 4.05
CA VAL A 36 -2.88 5.47 3.56
C VAL A 36 -4.02 4.48 3.33
N ALA A 37 -4.94 4.35 4.29
CA ALA A 37 -6.08 3.43 4.15
C ALA A 37 -7.01 3.82 3.00
N VAL A 38 -7.34 5.11 2.87
CA VAL A 38 -8.18 5.62 1.77
C VAL A 38 -7.50 5.41 0.42
N THR A 39 -6.21 5.76 0.31
CA THR A 39 -5.44 5.59 -0.92
C THR A 39 -5.33 4.11 -1.31
N TYR A 40 -5.13 3.23 -0.33
CA TYR A 40 -5.10 1.80 -0.56
C TYR A 40 -6.45 1.28 -1.10
N GLN A 41 -7.57 1.69 -0.51
CA GLN A 41 -8.90 1.24 -0.93
C GLN A 41 -9.33 1.77 -2.31
N SER A 42 -8.87 2.96 -2.70
CA SER A 42 -9.22 3.55 -4.00
C SER A 42 -8.47 2.93 -5.19
N MET A 43 -7.49 2.05 -4.95
CA MET A 43 -6.69 1.41 -6.01
C MET A 43 -7.32 0.13 -6.55
N ASN A 44 -7.03 -0.20 -7.80
CA ASN A 44 -7.33 -1.52 -8.36
C ASN A 44 -6.49 -2.62 -7.65
N PRO A 45 -6.91 -3.90 -7.70
CA PRO A 45 -6.26 -4.99 -6.95
C PRO A 45 -4.77 -5.19 -7.26
N VAL A 46 -4.33 -4.95 -8.50
CA VAL A 46 -2.93 -5.13 -8.90
C VAL A 46 -2.06 -4.02 -8.29
N SER A 47 -2.53 -2.77 -8.35
CA SER A 47 -1.87 -1.65 -7.70
C SER A 47 -1.87 -1.77 -6.17
N GLN A 48 -2.95 -2.29 -5.58
CA GLN A 48 -2.99 -2.60 -4.15
C GLN A 48 -1.88 -3.56 -3.73
N TYR A 49 -1.58 -4.57 -4.55
CA TYR A 49 -0.51 -5.53 -4.26
C TYR A 49 0.86 -4.85 -4.26
N GLY A 50 1.18 -4.04 -5.28
CA GLY A 50 2.43 -3.27 -5.32
C GLY A 50 2.55 -2.26 -4.19
N TYR A 51 1.46 -1.59 -3.85
CA TYR A 51 1.39 -0.66 -2.74
C TYR A 51 1.67 -1.35 -1.39
N ARG A 52 1.00 -2.49 -1.12
CA ARG A 52 1.22 -3.31 0.09
C ARG A 52 2.64 -3.83 0.18
N TRP A 53 3.22 -4.25 -0.95
CA TRP A 53 4.59 -4.76 -0.98
C TRP A 53 5.58 -3.73 -0.46
N VAL A 54 5.41 -2.45 -0.81
CA VAL A 54 6.25 -1.37 -0.28
C VAL A 54 5.94 -1.10 1.19
N MET A 55 4.66 -0.87 1.53
CA MET A 55 4.27 -0.47 2.89
C MET A 55 4.62 -1.51 3.96
N ARG A 56 4.61 -2.81 3.62
CA ARG A 56 5.01 -3.88 4.56
C ARG A 56 6.51 -3.97 4.79
N ASN A 57 7.32 -3.51 3.85
CA ASN A 57 8.77 -3.52 3.97
C ASN A 57 9.31 -2.25 4.64
N ASP A 58 8.46 -1.26 4.91
CA ASP A 58 8.83 -0.04 5.61
C ASP A 58 8.68 -0.19 7.13
N SER A 59 9.81 -0.08 7.83
CA SER A 59 9.88 -0.24 9.29
C SER A 59 9.14 0.85 10.06
N GLY A 60 9.05 2.07 9.50
CA GLY A 60 8.29 3.18 10.09
C GLY A 60 6.78 2.90 10.09
N MET A 61 6.28 2.37 8.98
CA MET A 61 4.88 1.93 8.84
C MET A 61 4.52 0.81 9.80
N LEU A 62 5.37 -0.22 9.90
CA LEU A 62 5.16 -1.34 10.83
C LEU A 62 5.11 -0.85 12.29
N GLY A 63 6.02 0.05 12.67
CA GLY A 63 6.03 0.65 14.01
C GLY A 63 4.79 1.51 14.28
N ALA A 64 4.31 2.27 13.29
CA ALA A 64 3.09 3.08 13.41
C ALA A 64 1.84 2.20 13.60
N VAL A 65 1.74 1.09 12.86
CA VAL A 65 0.64 0.12 13.00
C VAL A 65 0.68 -0.56 14.37
N GLN A 66 1.85 -0.96 14.85
CA GLN A 66 1.99 -1.57 16.18
C GLN A 66 1.55 -0.62 17.30
N LYS A 67 1.99 0.63 17.27
CA LYS A 67 1.57 1.66 18.25
C LYS A 67 0.06 1.89 18.22
N MET A 68 -0.54 1.90 17.03
CA MET A 68 -1.99 2.04 16.89
C MET A 68 -2.73 0.85 17.50
N ASN A 69 -2.23 -0.37 17.29
CA ASN A 69 -2.78 -1.59 17.88
C ASN A 69 -2.69 -1.57 19.41
N GLU A 70 -1.55 -1.18 19.97
CA GLU A 70 -1.38 -1.03 21.42
C GLU A 70 -2.33 0.02 22.02
N SER A 71 -2.55 1.14 21.31
CA SER A 71 -3.51 2.17 21.75
C SER A 71 -4.95 1.66 21.70
N TYR A 72 -5.31 0.86 20.70
CA TYR A 72 -6.64 0.28 20.58
C TYR A 72 -6.93 -0.73 21.69
N GLU A 73 -5.98 -1.61 21.99
CA GLU A 73 -6.12 -2.58 23.08
C GLU A 73 -6.28 -1.90 24.44
N LYS A 74 -5.56 -0.79 24.69
CA LYS A 74 -5.76 0.02 25.91
C LYS A 74 -7.17 0.58 26.02
N LEU A 75 -7.69 1.17 24.95
CA LEU A 75 -9.05 1.73 24.91
C LEU A 75 -10.15 0.66 25.07
N LYS A 76 -9.87 -0.58 24.67
CA LYS A 76 -10.79 -1.71 24.83
C LYS A 76 -10.79 -2.28 26.25
N SER A 77 -9.71 -2.08 27.00
CA SER A 77 -9.55 -2.57 28.38
C SER A 77 -10.08 -1.62 29.46
N GLU A 78 -10.47 -0.40 29.07
CA GLU A 78 -11.18 0.60 29.90
C GLU A 78 -12.71 0.46 29.74
#